data_AF-A0A6N8QQU7-F1
#
_entry.id   AF-A0A6N8QQU7-F1
#
_cell.length_a   1.000
_cell.length_b   1.000
_cell.length_c   1.000
_cell.angle_alpha   90.00
_cell.angle_beta   90.00
_cell.angle_gamma   90.00
#
_symmetry.space_group_name_H-M   'P 1'
#
loop_
_entity.id
_entity.type
_entity.pdbx_description
1 polymer ?
#
loop_
_entity_poly.entity_id
_entity_poly.type
_entity_poly.pdbx_seq_one_letter_code
_entity_poly.pdbx_strand_id
1 'polypeptide(L)'
;RSRDYDMMPRVWRAMPWPSSDLQISWSSEYINSTYNAPGVQSPVIDSLINQIIAAQGNKEKLLPLGRALDRVLTWNYYMLPMWYMAEDRLAWWDKFSQPAVRPVYSLGIDTWWYDVNKAAKLPSARQQGE
;
A
#
# COMPACT_ATOMS: atom_id res chain seq x y z
N ARG A 1 3.17 -14.64 -18.35
CA ARG A 1 2.96 -15.97 -17.72
C ARG A 1 1.63 -16.50 -18.23
N SER A 2 1.50 -17.80 -18.46
CA SER A 2 0.34 -18.45 -19.10
C SER A 2 -0.97 -18.47 -18.28
N ARG A 3 -0.97 -17.95 -17.03
CA ARG A 3 -2.11 -17.98 -16.10
C ARG A 3 -2.71 -19.36 -15.85
N ASP A 4 -1.84 -20.36 -15.88
CA ASP A 4 -2.18 -21.74 -15.55
C ASP A 4 -2.17 -21.93 -14.02
N TYR A 5 -3.24 -21.46 -13.38
CA TYR A 5 -3.50 -21.63 -11.95
C TYR A 5 -5.00 -21.49 -11.67
N ASP A 6 -5.51 -22.23 -10.68
CA ASP A 6 -6.88 -22.04 -10.19
C ASP A 6 -6.95 -20.87 -9.20
N MET A 7 -6.05 -20.88 -8.20
CA MET A 7 -5.93 -19.84 -7.18
C MET A 7 -4.47 -19.62 -6.83
N MET A 8 -4.09 -18.38 -6.54
CA MET A 8 -2.75 -18.04 -6.08
C MET A 8 -2.77 -16.95 -5.02
N PRO A 9 -1.88 -17.01 -4.00
CA PRO A 9 -1.72 -15.91 -3.08
C PRO A 9 -1.10 -14.71 -3.80
N ARG A 10 -1.60 -13.52 -3.52
CA ARG A 10 -1.07 -12.28 -4.08
C ARG A 10 -1.04 -11.18 -3.05
N VAL A 11 0.08 -10.45 -3.01
CA VAL A 11 0.19 -9.23 -2.22
C VAL A 11 -0.52 -8.11 -2.97
N TRP A 12 -1.51 -7.50 -2.34
CA TRP A 12 -2.15 -6.29 -2.82
C TRP A 12 -1.64 -5.09 -2.03
N ARG A 13 -0.98 -4.15 -2.70
CA ARG A 13 -0.52 -2.92 -2.06
C ARG A 13 -1.63 -1.88 -2.16
N ALA A 14 -2.16 -1.47 -1.02
CA ALA A 14 -3.07 -0.34 -0.97
C ALA A 14 -2.33 0.96 -1.28
N MET A 15 -2.98 1.84 -2.03
CA MET A 15 -2.51 3.21 -2.27
C MET A 15 -3.36 4.17 -1.43
N PRO A 16 -2.80 5.30 -0.95
CA PRO A 16 -3.56 6.23 -0.11
C PRO A 16 -4.74 6.90 -0.81
N TRP A 17 -4.73 6.95 -2.15
CA TRP A 17 -5.84 7.41 -2.98
C TRP A 17 -5.99 6.52 -4.22
N PRO A 18 -7.21 6.38 -4.76
CA PRO A 18 -7.41 5.69 -6.02
C PRO A 18 -6.80 6.50 -7.18
N SER A 19 -5.96 5.85 -7.98
CA SER A 19 -5.25 6.42 -9.13
C SER A 19 -5.57 5.69 -10.43
N SER A 20 -5.04 6.18 -11.55
CA SER A 20 -5.09 5.51 -12.85
C SER A 20 -4.45 4.12 -12.84
N ASP A 21 -3.54 3.83 -11.91
CA ASP A 21 -2.86 2.53 -11.81
C ASP A 21 -3.84 1.38 -11.54
N LEU A 22 -5.07 1.68 -11.10
CA LEU A 22 -6.13 0.68 -10.96
C LEU A 22 -6.49 0.00 -12.28
N GLN A 23 -6.30 0.66 -13.43
CA GLN A 23 -6.59 0.10 -14.75
C GLN A 23 -5.85 -1.21 -15.00
N ILE A 24 -4.54 -1.23 -14.73
CA ILE A 24 -3.68 -2.38 -15.01
C ILE A 24 -4.08 -3.64 -14.23
N SER A 25 -4.81 -3.44 -13.12
CA SER A 25 -5.23 -4.47 -12.19
C SER A 25 -6.67 -4.92 -12.37
N TRP A 26 -7.57 -4.02 -12.79
CA TRP A 26 -9.01 -4.25 -12.69
C TRP A 26 -9.79 -3.96 -13.97
N SER A 27 -9.21 -3.23 -14.93
CA SER A 27 -9.92 -2.91 -16.17
C SER A 27 -9.88 -4.07 -17.16
N SER A 28 -10.99 -4.23 -17.89
CA SER A 28 -11.13 -5.23 -18.96
C SER A 28 -10.15 -5.00 -20.12
N GLU A 29 -9.74 -3.76 -20.39
CA GLU A 29 -8.72 -3.45 -21.40
C GLU A 29 -7.38 -4.10 -21.06
N TYR A 30 -7.07 -4.23 -19.77
CA TYR A 30 -5.86 -4.83 -19.26
C TYR A 30 -6.03 -6.32 -18.96
N ILE A 31 -6.98 -6.99 -19.62
CA ILE A 31 -7.24 -8.40 -19.38
C ILE A 31 -6.02 -9.28 -19.60
N ASN A 32 -5.06 -8.91 -20.44
CA ASN A 32 -3.83 -9.71 -20.67
C ASN A 32 -2.67 -9.31 -19.75
N SER A 33 -2.87 -8.31 -18.87
CA SER A 33 -1.86 -7.85 -17.92
C SER A 33 -1.58 -8.88 -16.83
N THR A 34 -0.32 -9.13 -16.50
CA THR A 34 0.02 -9.95 -15.32
C THR A 34 -0.57 -9.38 -14.02
N TYR A 35 -0.94 -8.09 -14.00
CA TYR A 35 -1.57 -7.44 -12.86
C TYR A 35 -3.09 -7.63 -12.77
N ASN A 36 -3.78 -7.91 -13.87
CA ASN A 36 -5.17 -8.36 -13.83
C ASN A 36 -5.21 -9.88 -13.61
N ALA A 37 -4.72 -10.31 -12.44
CA ALA A 37 -4.59 -11.72 -12.08
C ALA A 37 -5.94 -12.46 -11.94
N PRO A 38 -7.02 -11.84 -11.43
CA PRO A 38 -8.35 -12.46 -11.37
C PRO A 38 -9.09 -12.48 -12.72
N GLY A 39 -8.55 -11.84 -13.77
CA GLY A 39 -9.19 -11.80 -15.08
C GLY A 39 -10.47 -10.97 -15.12
N VAL A 40 -10.49 -9.84 -14.43
CA VAL A 40 -11.68 -8.99 -14.30
C VAL A 40 -12.09 -8.41 -15.64
N GLN A 41 -13.36 -8.63 -15.99
CA GLN A 41 -14.06 -8.04 -17.14
C GLN A 41 -15.44 -7.60 -16.69
N SER A 42 -15.60 -6.30 -16.42
CA SER A 42 -16.88 -5.77 -15.95
C SER A 42 -17.06 -4.32 -16.38
N PRO A 43 -18.12 -4.00 -17.15
CA PRO A 43 -18.36 -2.63 -17.61
C PRO A 43 -18.61 -1.66 -16.45
N VAL A 44 -19.12 -2.16 -15.32
CA VAL A 44 -19.33 -1.34 -14.11
C VAL A 44 -17.98 -0.96 -13.49
N ILE A 45 -17.04 -1.91 -13.41
CA ILE A 45 -15.69 -1.66 -12.89
C ILE A 45 -14.93 -0.71 -13.82
N ASP A 46 -15.01 -0.93 -15.13
CA ASP A 46 -14.39 -0.05 -16.13
C ASP A 46 -14.93 1.38 -16.02
N SER A 47 -16.25 1.54 -15.87
CA SER A 47 -16.88 2.85 -15.69
C SER A 47 -16.40 3.56 -14.43
N LEU A 48 -16.31 2.85 -13.30
CA LEU A 48 -15.82 3.42 -12.03
C LEU A 48 -14.36 3.84 -12.13
N ILE A 49 -13.51 3.03 -12.77
CA ILE A 49 -12.10 3.36 -12.98
C ILE A 49 -11.96 4.59 -13.89
N ASN A 50 -12.74 4.68 -14.97
CA ASN A 50 -12.74 5.86 -15.84
C ASN A 50 -13.16 7.13 -15.10
N GLN A 51 -14.14 7.05 -14.21
CA GLN A 51 -14.53 8.17 -13.35
C GLN A 51 -13.44 8.56 -12.36
N ILE A 52 -12.74 7.58 -11.77
CA ILE A 52 -11.57 7.81 -10.90
C ILE A 52 -10.47 8.58 -11.65
N ILE A 53 -10.17 8.18 -12.89
CA ILE A 53 -9.17 8.83 -13.73
C ILE A 53 -9.59 10.27 -14.06
N ALA A 54 -10.85 10.47 -14.45
CA ALA A 54 -11.37 11.81 -14.73
C ALA A 54 -11.42 12.72 -13.48
N ALA A 55 -11.49 12.14 -12.29
CA ALA A 55 -11.55 12.86 -11.01
C ALA A 55 -10.18 13.05 -10.33
N GLN A 56 -9.06 12.70 -10.97
CA GLN A 56 -7.73 12.86 -10.38
C GLN A 56 -7.48 14.32 -9.96
N GLY A 57 -6.89 14.51 -8.79
CA GLY A 57 -6.71 15.83 -8.16
C GLY A 57 -7.93 16.35 -7.38
N ASN A 58 -9.09 15.69 -7.46
CA ASN A 58 -10.28 16.08 -6.68
C ASN A 58 -10.59 15.03 -5.58
N LYS A 59 -10.09 15.28 -4.38
CA LYS A 59 -10.25 14.38 -3.22
C LYS A 59 -11.72 14.10 -2.86
N GLU A 60 -12.59 15.10 -2.94
CA GLU A 60 -14.00 14.98 -2.57
C GLU A 60 -14.76 14.04 -3.50
N LYS A 61 -14.39 14.01 -4.79
CA LYS A 61 -14.92 13.05 -5.77
C LYS A 61 -14.29 11.66 -5.65
N LEU A 62 -12.98 11.61 -5.39
CA LEU A 62 -12.25 10.33 -5.32
C LEU A 62 -12.67 9.45 -4.14
N LEU A 63 -13.01 10.05 -2.98
CA LEU A 63 -13.42 9.28 -1.80
C LEU A 63 -14.66 8.39 -2.03
N PRO A 64 -15.81 8.91 -2.48
CA PRO A 64 -16.98 8.07 -2.77
C PRO A 64 -16.73 7.11 -3.94
N LEU A 65 -15.98 7.51 -4.97
CA LEU A 65 -15.64 6.63 -6.10
C LEU A 65 -14.79 5.43 -5.66
N GLY A 66 -13.78 5.65 -4.82
CA GLY A 66 -12.96 4.58 -4.26
C GLY A 66 -13.77 3.59 -3.44
N ARG A 67 -14.69 4.09 -2.59
CA ARG A 67 -15.62 3.24 -1.81
C ARG A 67 -16.58 2.44 -2.69
N ALA A 68 -17.08 3.05 -3.77
CA ALA A 68 -17.95 2.37 -4.73
C ALA A 68 -17.19 1.24 -5.45
N LEU A 69 -15.97 1.52 -5.92
CA LEU A 69 -15.12 0.50 -6.54
C LEU A 69 -14.81 -0.66 -5.58
N ASP A 70 -14.40 -0.36 -4.35
CA ASP A 70 -14.13 -1.37 -3.32
C ASP A 70 -15.34 -2.28 -3.06
N ARG A 71 -16.54 -1.70 -2.93
CA ARG A 71 -17.78 -2.46 -2.75
C ARG A 71 -18.12 -3.33 -3.96
N VAL A 72 -17.93 -2.83 -5.18
CA VAL A 72 -18.18 -3.63 -6.40
C VAL A 72 -17.16 -4.77 -6.51
N LEU A 73 -15.88 -4.53 -6.23
CA LEU A 73 -14.85 -5.56 -6.28
C LEU A 73 -15.12 -6.68 -5.26
N THR A 74 -15.44 -6.31 -4.02
CA THR A 74 -15.73 -7.26 -2.94
C THR A 74 -17.01 -8.05 -3.18
N TRP A 75 -18.04 -7.44 -3.78
CA TRP A 75 -19.29 -8.13 -4.15
C TRP A 75 -19.11 -9.19 -5.25
N ASN A 76 -18.09 -9.05 -6.10
CA ASN A 76 -17.81 -9.99 -7.18
C ASN A 76 -16.81 -11.10 -6.78
N TYR A 77 -16.33 -11.13 -5.54
CA TYR A 77 -15.49 -12.20 -4.99
C TYR A 77 -14.22 -12.52 -5.80
N TYR A 78 -13.62 -11.52 -6.47
CA TYR A 78 -12.37 -11.69 -7.23
C TYR A 78 -11.15 -12.04 -6.37
N MET A 79 -11.25 -11.86 -5.06
CA MET A 79 -10.21 -12.22 -4.10
C MET A 79 -10.84 -12.65 -2.78
N LEU A 80 -10.11 -13.47 -2.01
CA LEU A 80 -10.34 -13.72 -0.60
C LEU A 80 -9.37 -12.86 0.22
N PRO A 81 -9.84 -11.78 0.87
CA PRO A 81 -8.98 -10.94 1.69
C PRO A 81 -8.38 -11.73 2.84
N MET A 82 -7.08 -11.54 3.06
CA MET A 82 -6.35 -12.15 4.18
C MET A 82 -6.09 -11.08 5.26
N TRP A 83 -4.94 -11.14 5.92
CA TRP A 83 -4.52 -10.21 6.95
C TRP A 83 -3.65 -9.07 6.41
N TYR A 84 -3.52 -8.02 7.22
CA TYR A 84 -2.51 -6.97 7.07
C TYR A 84 -1.89 -6.65 8.43
N MET A 85 -0.74 -6.00 8.43
CA MET A 85 -0.10 -5.51 9.64
C MET A 85 -0.44 -4.02 9.81
N ALA A 86 -1.11 -3.66 10.91
CA ALA A 86 -1.57 -2.29 11.15
C ALA A 86 -0.49 -1.37 11.76
N GLU A 87 0.66 -1.92 12.11
CA GLU A 87 1.72 -1.24 12.83
C GLU A 87 3.09 -1.58 12.23
N ASP A 88 3.99 -0.61 12.27
CA ASP A 88 5.39 -0.83 11.94
C ASP A 88 6.17 -1.25 13.19
N ARG A 89 6.83 -2.41 13.12
CA ARG A 89 7.72 -2.89 14.20
C ARG A 89 9.16 -2.58 13.84
N LEU A 90 9.76 -1.68 14.60
CA LEU A 90 11.13 -1.22 14.42
C LEU A 90 11.90 -1.35 15.73
N ALA A 91 13.17 -1.74 15.63
CA ALA A 91 14.12 -1.74 16.74
C ALA A 91 15.33 -0.89 16.35
N TRP A 92 15.77 -0.02 17.25
CA TRP A 92 16.93 0.83 17.03
C TRP A 92 17.65 1.11 18.36
N TRP A 93 18.92 1.48 18.25
CA TRP A 93 19.70 1.94 19.40
C TRP A 93 19.18 3.29 19.89
N ASP A 94 19.07 3.49 21.21
CA ASP A 94 18.71 4.77 21.81
C ASP A 94 19.84 5.80 21.70
N LYS A 95 20.18 6.16 20.46
CA LYS A 95 21.11 7.22 20.05
C LYS A 95 20.52 8.12 18.96
N PHE A 96 19.27 7.86 18.59
CA PHE A 96 18.55 8.62 17.58
C PHE A 96 17.38 9.35 18.23
N SER A 97 17.18 10.59 17.79
CA SER A 97 15.99 11.38 18.07
C SER A 97 15.20 11.60 16.79
N GLN A 98 13.90 11.80 16.94
CA GLN A 98 12.94 11.87 15.86
C GLN A 98 11.95 13.01 16.11
N PRO A 99 11.29 13.55 15.07
CA PRO A 99 10.25 14.55 15.24
C PRO A 99 9.09 14.02 16.11
N ALA A 100 8.46 14.89 16.89
CA ALA A 100 7.29 14.55 17.70
C ALA A 100 6.09 14.13 16.82
N VAL A 101 5.97 14.74 15.64
CA VAL A 101 4.95 14.41 14.64
C VAL A 101 5.59 13.60 13.53
N ARG A 102 5.15 12.36 13.36
CA ARG A 102 5.64 11.47 12.28
C ARG A 102 4.88 11.72 10.97
N PRO A 103 5.50 11.42 9.81
CA PRO A 103 4.80 11.40 8.54
C PRO A 103 3.63 10.40 8.55
N VAL A 104 2.52 10.74 7.91
CA VAL A 104 1.30 9.90 7.90
C VAL A 104 1.48 8.62 7.07
N TYR A 105 2.31 8.66 6.02
CA TYR A 105 2.45 7.57 5.03
C TYR A 105 3.87 7.01 4.93
N SER A 106 4.72 7.24 5.93
CA SER A 106 6.10 6.78 5.93
C SER A 106 6.63 6.61 7.35
N LEU A 107 7.60 5.70 7.52
CA LEU A 107 8.38 5.57 8.76
C LEU A 107 9.14 6.84 9.12
N GLY A 108 9.49 7.67 8.12
CA GLY A 108 10.19 8.92 8.33
C GLY A 108 11.61 8.75 8.89
N ILE A 109 12.29 7.64 8.62
CA ILE A 109 13.65 7.38 9.13
C ILE A 109 14.62 8.49 8.72
N ASP A 110 14.46 9.05 7.51
CA ASP A 110 15.29 10.16 7.01
C ASP A 110 15.10 11.46 7.80
N THR A 111 14.08 11.54 8.65
CA THR A 111 13.84 12.68 9.55
C THR A 111 14.53 12.54 10.91
N TRP A 112 15.17 11.39 11.16
CA TRP A 112 15.84 11.12 12.42
C TRP A 112 17.24 11.70 12.41
N TRP A 113 17.75 12.06 13.58
CA TRP A 113 19.12 12.55 13.73
C TRP A 113 19.83 11.86 14.88
N TYR A 114 21.15 11.84 14.79
CA TYR A 114 22.00 11.38 15.87
C TYR A 114 21.89 12.33 17.06
N ASP A 115 21.56 11.79 18.22
CA ASP A 115 21.42 12.54 19.47
C ASP A 115 22.60 12.18 20.37
N VAL A 116 23.55 13.11 20.48
CA VAL A 116 24.77 12.95 21.30
C VAL A 116 24.46 12.65 22.76
N ASN A 117 23.37 13.22 23.30
CA ASN A 117 23.00 13.08 24.71
C ASN A 117 22.39 11.71 24.99
N LYS A 118 21.60 11.18 24.05
CA LYS A 118 21.09 9.80 24.15
C LYS A 118 22.21 8.78 23.94
N ALA A 119 23.05 9.01 22.93
CA ALA A 119 24.16 8.13 22.62
C ALA A 119 25.13 7.97 23.81
N ALA A 120 25.40 9.04 24.56
CA ALA A 120 26.26 9.00 25.75
C ALA A 120 25.71 8.11 26.89
N LYS A 121 24.41 7.80 26.90
CA LYS A 121 23.78 6.92 27.89
C LYS A 121 23.81 5.46 27.48
N LEU A 122 24.15 5.15 26.23
CA LEU A 122 24.28 3.77 25.80
C LEU A 122 25.44 3.13 26.56
N PRO A 123 25.26 1.91 27.09
CA PRO A 123 26.35 1.17 27.68
C PRO A 123 27.52 1.08 26.70
N SER A 124 28.74 1.22 27.22
CA SER A 124 29.97 0.97 26.48
C SER A 124 30.07 -0.53 26.12
N ALA A 125 29.31 -1.00 25.13
CA ALA A 125 29.34 -2.38 24.67
C ALA A 125 29.12 -2.39 23.15
N ARG A 126 30.12 -2.65 22.30
CA ARG A 126 31.15 -3.70 22.38
C ARG A 126 32.56 -3.18 22.04
N GLN A 127 33.50 -3.31 22.97
CA GLN A 127 34.90 -3.57 22.66
C GLN A 127 35.28 -5.05 22.90
N GLN A 128 34.30 -5.92 23.18
CA GLN A 128 34.56 -7.34 23.45
C GLN A 128 33.58 -8.25 22.71
N GLY A 129 34.15 -9.25 22.04
CA GLY A 129 33.56 -10.26 21.18
C GLY A 129 34.26 -10.22 19.81
N GLU A 130 35.28 -11.02 19.48
CA GLU A 130 35.40 -12.47 19.72
C GLU A 130 34.10 -13.25 19.44
#